data_AF-A0A3C8C9U7-F1
#
_entry.id   AF-A0A3C8C9U7-F1
#
_cell.length_a   1.000
_cell.length_b   1.000
_cell.length_c   1.000
_cell.angle_alpha   90.00
_cell.angle_beta   90.00
_cell.angle_gamma   90.00
#
_symmetry.space_group_name_H-M   'P 1'
#
loop_
_entity.id
_entity.type
_entity.pdbx_description
1 polymer ?
#
loop_
_entity_poly.entity_id
_entity_poly.type
_entity_poly.pdbx_seq_one_letter_code
_entity_poly.pdbx_strand_id
1 'polypeptide(L)' 'MDINPALLEKVRQENSEFCELYEEHSSLKIKVEEFNKMKLITPEQEIENKKYQKLKLSLKDRMEKILSQYHESIH' A
#
# COMPACT_ATOMS: atom_id res chain seq x y z
N MET A 1 -10.74 -2.22 -1.08
CA MET A 1 -9.45 -2.93 -1.06
C MET A 1 -9.87 -4.37 -1.12
N ASP A 2 -9.68 -4.99 -2.29
CA ASP A 2 -10.11 -6.35 -2.54
C ASP A 2 -8.87 -7.15 -2.90
N ILE A 3 -7.81 -6.97 -2.11
CA ILE A 3 -6.67 -7.87 -2.14
C ILE A 3 -7.12 -9.09 -1.36
N ASN A 4 -7.21 -10.24 -2.03
CA ASN A 4 -7.68 -11.47 -1.41
C ASN A 4 -6.77 -11.82 -0.23
N PRO A 5 -7.27 -11.84 1.02
CA PRO A 5 -6.44 -12.08 2.21
C PRO A 5 -5.72 -13.43 2.15
N ALA A 6 -6.31 -14.44 1.49
CA ALA A 6 -5.66 -15.74 1.32
C ALA A 6 -4.44 -15.68 0.39
N LEU A 7 -4.49 -14.85 -0.66
CA LEU A 7 -3.36 -14.66 -1.57
C LEU A 7 -2.29 -13.76 -0.92
N LEU A 8 -2.74 -12.73 -0.19
CA LEU A 8 -1.90 -11.85 0.60
C LEU A 8 -1.02 -12.65 1.57
N GLU A 9 -1.62 -13.58 2.31
CA GLU A 9 -0.91 -14.36 3.34
C GLU A 9 0.16 -15.26 2.72
N LYS A 10 -0.17 -15.96 1.61
CA LYS A 10 0.80 -16.77 0.87
C LYS A 10 1.97 -15.94 0.33
N VAL A 11 1.67 -14.86 -0.40
CA VAL A 11 2.69 -13.98 -0.96
C VAL A 11 3.53 -13.35 0.14
N ARG A 12 2.94 -13.01 1.29
CA ARG A 12 3.69 -12.49 2.43
C ARG A 12 4.64 -13.53 3.04
N GLN A 13 4.27 -14.81 3.05
CA GLN A 13 5.15 -15.88 3.55
C GLN A 13 6.29 -16.21 2.58
N GLU A 14 6.03 -16.14 1.27
CA GLU A 14 7.02 -16.52 0.26
C GLU A 14 7.82 -15.32 -0.28
N ASN A 15 7.32 -14.10 -0.13
CA ASN A 15 7.89 -12.88 -0.70
C ASN A 15 8.02 -11.75 0.34
N SER A 16 9.23 -11.59 0.87
CA SER A 16 9.55 -10.54 1.84
C SER A 16 9.35 -9.12 1.27
N GLU A 17 9.59 -8.91 -0.04
CA GLU A 17 9.36 -7.60 -0.68
C GLU A 17 7.89 -7.19 -0.59
N PHE A 18 6.96 -8.15 -0.76
CA PHE A 18 5.54 -7.87 -0.59
C PHE A 18 5.17 -7.49 0.84
N CYS A 19 5.81 -8.11 1.84
CA CYS A 19 5.60 -7.75 3.24
C CYS A 19 6.00 -6.30 3.52
N GLU A 20 7.17 -5.88 3.04
CA GLU A 20 7.65 -4.50 3.17
C GLU A 20 6.70 -3.51 2.46
N LEU A 21 6.29 -3.81 1.23
CA LEU A 21 5.32 -2.98 0.49
C LEU A 21 3.99 -2.84 1.26
N TYR A 22 3.55 -3.90 1.93
CA TYR A 22 2.32 -3.91 2.72
C TYR A 22 2.41 -3.07 3.98
N GLU A 23 3.50 -3.18 4.73
CA GLU A 23 3.78 -2.32 5.88
C GLU A 23 3.87 -0.86 5.47
N GLU A 24 4.55 -0.57 4.36
CA GLU A 24 4.71 0.77 3.85
C GLU A 24 3.37 1.36 3.39
N HIS A 25 2.54 0.58 2.69
CA HIS A 25 1.19 0.98 2.29
C HIS A 25 0.28 1.24 3.50
N SER A 26 0.34 0.38 4.53
CA SER A 26 -0.44 0.54 5.76
C SER A 26 -0.01 1.80 6.52
N SER A 27 1.29 2.04 6.63
CA SER A 27 1.87 3.24 7.25
C SER A 27 1.44 4.51 6.52
N LEU A 28 1.48 4.51 5.19
CA LEU A 28 1.01 5.63 4.36
C LEU A 28 -0.49 5.89 4.52
N LYS A 29 -1.30 4.82 4.63
CA LYS A 29 -2.73 4.94 4.86
C LYS A 29 -3.02 5.61 6.21
N ILE A 30 -2.33 5.18 7.27
CA ILE A 30 -2.45 5.79 8.60
C ILE A 30 -2.10 7.27 8.53
N LYS A 31 -0.95 7.62 7.94
CA LYS A 31 -0.56 9.02 7.75
C LYS A 31 -1.64 9.83 7.04
N VAL A 32 -2.13 9.35 5.89
CA VAL A 32 -3.19 10.03 5.12
C VAL A 32 -4.48 10.21 5.92
N GLU A 33 -4.86 9.22 6.73
CA GLU A 33 -6.02 9.30 7.63
C GLU A 33 -5.80 10.29 8.77
N GLU A 34 -4.60 10.34 9.36
CA GLU A 34 -4.25 11.35 10.38
C GLU A 34 -4.31 12.76 9.81
N PHE A 35 -3.74 12.99 8.61
CA PHE A 35 -3.86 14.27 7.92
C PHE A 35 -5.30 14.61 7.55
N ASN A 36 -6.13 13.63 7.15
CA ASN A 36 -7.56 13.88 6.89
C ASN A 36 -8.35 14.19 8.16
N LYS A 37 -8.00 13.59 9.29
CA LYS A 37 -8.62 13.87 10.59
C LYS A 37 -8.23 15.24 11.13
N MET A 38 -7.04 15.74 10.78
CA MET A 38 -6.65 17.11 11.09
C MET A 38 -7.51 18.10 10.29
N LYS A 39 -8.44 18.78 10.98
CA LYS A 39 -9.29 19.85 10.40
C LYS A 39 -8.49 21.04 9.85
N LEU A 40 -7.25 21.20 10.27
CA LEU A 40 -6.35 22.28 9.86
C LEU A 40 -5.00 21.65 9.53
N ILE A 41 -4.80 21.37 8.25
CA ILE A 41 -3.51 20.94 7.71
C ILE A 41 -2.85 22.13 7.01
N THR A 42 -1.57 22.37 7.28
CA THR A 42 -0.81 23.41 6.57
C THR A 42 -0.64 23.03 5.09
N PRO A 43 -0.35 24.00 4.20
CA PRO A 43 -0.09 23.74 2.79
C PRO A 43 1.01 22.68 2.56
N GLU A 44 2.01 22.63 3.44
CA GLU A 44 3.04 21.57 3.41
C GLU A 44 2.45 20.18 3.68
N GLN A 45 1.56 20.06 4.67
CA GLN A 45 0.87 18.81 5.01
C GLN A 45 -0.10 18.37 3.90
N GLU A 46 -0.77 19.29 3.18
CA GLU A 46 -1.57 18.95 2.00
C GLU A 46 -0.71 18.33 0.88
N ILE A 47 0.47 18.90 0.64
CA ILE A 47 1.42 18.40 -0.35
C ILE A 47 1.92 17.01 0.06
N GLU A 48 2.26 16.82 1.34
CA GLU A 48 2.62 15.51 1.89
C GLU A 48 1.49 14.49 1.76
N ASN A 49 0.25 14.86 2.12
CA ASN A 49 -0.91 13.98 2.00
C ASN A 49 -1.11 13.54 0.54
N LYS A 50 -1.03 14.47 -0.42
CA LYS A 50 -1.05 14.15 -1.85
C LYS A 50 0.09 13.21 -2.27
N LYS A 51 1.30 13.41 -1.74
CA LYS A 51 2.43 12.49 -1.98
C LYS A 51 2.14 11.10 -1.41
N TYR A 52 1.64 11.00 -0.18
CA TYR A 52 1.30 9.73 0.46
C TYR A 52 0.17 9.00 -0.29
N GLN A 53 -0.83 9.72 -0.79
CA GLN A 53 -1.86 9.14 -1.67
C GLN A 53 -1.29 8.59 -2.98
N LYS A 54 -0.35 9.30 -3.61
CA LYS A 54 0.35 8.80 -4.81
C LYS A 54 1.21 7.58 -4.53
N LEU A 55 2.01 7.63 -3.45
CA LEU A 55 2.84 6.50 -3.02
C LEU A 55 1.98 5.27 -2.72
N LYS A 56 0.88 5.45 -2.01
CA LYS A 56 -0.11 4.39 -1.76
C LYS A 56 -0.60 3.76 -3.07
N LEU A 57 -0.88 4.58 -4.09
CA LEU A 57 -1.29 4.09 -5.41
C LEU A 57 -0.18 3.27 -6.08
N SER A 58 1.06 3.75 -6.05
CA SER A 58 2.21 3.02 -6.59
C SER A 58 2.49 1.71 -5.85
N LEU A 59 2.35 1.69 -4.51
CA LEU A 59 2.47 0.45 -3.74
C LEU A 59 1.36 -0.53 -4.10
N LYS A 60 0.13 -0.04 -4.29
CA LYS A 60 -0.99 -0.86 -4.74
C LYS A 60 -0.70 -1.51 -6.09
N ASP A 61 -0.19 -0.73 -7.04
CA ASP A 61 0.19 -1.20 -8.38
C ASP A 61 1.29 -2.26 -8.29
N ARG A 62 2.31 -2.01 -7.45
CA ARG A 62 3.42 -2.95 -7.22
C ARG A 62 2.96 -4.26 -6.56
N MET A 63 2.04 -4.17 -5.60
CA MET A 63 1.39 -5.34 -4.99
C MET A 63 0.60 -6.14 -6.02
N GLU A 64 -0.26 -5.50 -6.82
CA GLU A 64 -0.99 -6.19 -7.88
C GLU A 64 -0.04 -6.88 -8.86
N LYS A 65 1.08 -6.23 -9.19
CA LYS A 65 2.09 -6.80 -10.08
C LYS A 65 2.73 -8.06 -9.50
N ILE A 66 3.10 -8.03 -8.21
CA ILE A 66 3.63 -9.21 -7.51
C ILE A 66 2.57 -10.31 -7.47
N LEU A 67 1.33 -9.99 -7.11
CA LEU A 67 0.23 -10.95 -7.04
C LEU A 67 -0.04 -11.58 -8.42
N SER A 68 -0.02 -10.80 -9.48
CA SER A 68 -0.18 -11.27 -10.86
C SER A 68 0.95 -12.21 -11.26
N GLN A 69 2.21 -11.85 -10.97
CA GLN A 69 3.37 -12.72 -11.22
C GLN A 69 3.30 -14.02 -10.41
N TYR A 70 2.81 -13.93 -9.17
CA TYR A 70 2.61 -15.09 -8.31
C TYR A 70 1.54 -16.02 -8.86
N HIS A 71 0.43 -15.45 -9.33
CA HIS A 71 -0.66 -16.19 -9.93
C HIS A 71 -0.24 -16.88 -11.24
N GLU A 72 0.59 -16.23 -12.06
CA GLU A 72 1.20 -16.86 -13.24
C GLU A 72 2.22 -17.95 -12.88
N SER A 73 3.02 -17.77 -11.82
CA SER A 73 4.04 -18.76 -11.44
C SER A 73 3.47 -20.03 -10.80
N ILE A 74 2.22 -19.97 -10.30
CA ILE A 74 1.53 -21.12 -9.68
C ILE A 74 0.65 -21.90 -10.70
N HIS A 75 0.47 -21.38 -11.93
CA HIS A 75 -0.27 -22.06 -13.00
C HIS A 75 0.66 -22.87 -13.91
#